data_AF-I0L6P6-F1
#
_entry.id   AF-I0L6P6-F1
#
_cell.length_a   1.000
_cell.length_b   1.000
_cell.length_c   1.000
_cell.angle_alpha   90.00
_cell.angle_beta   90.00
_cell.angle_gamma   90.00
#
_symmetry.space_group_name_H-M   'P 1'
#
loop_
_entity.id
_entity.type
_entity.pdbx_description
1 polymer ?
#
loop_
_entity_poly.entity_id
_entity_poly.type
_entity_poly.pdbx_seq_one_letter_code
_entity_poly.pdbx_strand_id
1 'polypeptide(L)'
;MTRMMPVGPTIVGALTSAILLFTTGCSGQSDTPAPAAAMQSSAPAAAMRIEKPAKLLGTWTESVDRVIRGQAEQTMGNFKKLLAAGPTSATGTAYVRAEEVYSRERGLHIPSDDQRVILISAVSGTITDPTATLDKIFAGLPKVTDVGSVVPGPLGGVAGCGTGQAGTGIPVDVCVWSDQHTIGMVTFMNFAKTDDPRSVFGQIRAELERPAR
;
A
#
# COMPACT_ATOMS: atom_id res chain seq x y z
N MET A 1 -11.21 26.52 45.82
CA MET A 1 -11.30 27.99 45.92
C MET A 1 -11.36 28.56 44.52
N THR A 2 -12.49 29.16 44.19
CA THR A 2 -12.93 29.57 42.85
C THR A 2 -12.67 31.08 42.68
N ARG A 3 -12.06 31.52 41.57
CA ARG A 3 -12.06 32.92 41.09
C ARG A 3 -12.12 32.84 39.55
N MET A 4 -13.25 33.06 38.89
CA MET A 4 -14.06 34.29 38.69
C MET A 4 -13.40 35.27 37.68
N MET A 5 -14.14 35.52 36.59
CA MET A 5 -13.81 36.24 35.35
C MET A 5 -13.52 37.75 35.52
N PRO A 6 -13.20 38.45 34.41
CA PRO A 6 -14.13 39.49 33.97
C PRO A 6 -14.47 39.49 32.47
N VAL A 7 -15.59 40.16 32.19
CA VAL A 7 -16.36 40.31 30.95
C VAL A 7 -16.16 41.72 30.37
N GLY A 8 -16.22 41.84 29.03
CA GLY A 8 -16.71 43.04 28.31
C GLY A 8 -15.72 43.68 27.30
N PRO A 9 -16.16 44.55 26.37
CA PRO A 9 -17.54 45.04 26.17
C PRO A 9 -18.09 44.90 24.73
N THR A 10 -19.40 45.05 24.66
CA THR A 10 -20.28 45.25 23.51
C THR A 10 -20.03 46.61 22.84
N ILE A 11 -20.04 46.68 21.51
CA ILE A 11 -20.17 47.95 20.77
C ILE A 11 -21.46 47.93 19.95
N VAL A 12 -22.28 48.94 20.22
CA VAL A 12 -23.54 49.33 19.57
C VAL A 12 -23.24 50.59 18.74
N GLY A 13 -23.87 50.74 17.57
CA GLY A 13 -23.95 52.01 16.82
C GLY A 13 -24.16 51.77 15.32
N ALA A 14 -25.41 51.74 14.83
CA ALA A 14 -26.16 52.88 14.24
C ALA A 14 -25.79 53.12 12.76
N LEU A 15 -26.62 52.67 11.80
CA LEU A 15 -27.75 53.38 11.18
C LEU A 15 -27.37 54.67 10.44
N THR A 16 -27.32 54.61 9.11
CA THR A 16 -27.84 55.67 8.22
C THR A 16 -28.29 55.07 6.88
N SER A 17 -29.52 55.44 6.51
CA SER A 17 -30.31 55.00 5.35
C SER A 17 -30.16 55.93 4.15
N ALA A 18 -30.30 55.40 2.92
CA ALA A 18 -31.01 55.97 1.75
C ALA A 18 -30.89 54.95 0.58
N ILE A 19 -31.92 54.22 0.10
CA ILE A 19 -33.16 54.60 -0.62
C ILE A 19 -32.82 55.44 -1.87
N LEU A 20 -33.19 55.16 -3.13
CA LEU A 20 -33.93 54.13 -3.89
C LEU A 20 -33.54 54.41 -5.36
N LEU A 21 -33.66 53.44 -6.28
CA LEU A 21 -34.34 53.66 -7.57
C LEU A 21 -34.68 52.32 -8.22
N PHE A 22 -35.88 52.28 -8.77
CA PHE A 22 -36.63 51.12 -9.24
C PHE A 22 -36.19 50.68 -10.64
N THR A 23 -36.19 49.38 -10.90
CA THR A 23 -36.76 48.83 -12.13
C THR A 23 -37.40 47.46 -11.86
N THR A 24 -38.71 47.40 -12.07
CA THR A 24 -39.56 46.23 -12.09
C THR A 24 -39.24 45.34 -13.29
N GLY A 25 -39.01 44.05 -13.06
CA GLY A 25 -39.00 43.00 -14.07
C GLY A 25 -39.38 41.67 -13.42
N CYS A 26 -40.62 41.23 -13.61
CA CYS A 26 -41.13 39.96 -13.10
C CYS A 26 -40.82 38.79 -14.04
N SER A 27 -40.74 37.62 -13.42
CA SER A 27 -41.07 36.29 -13.95
C SER A 27 -39.93 35.48 -14.57
N GLY A 28 -39.56 34.40 -13.89
CA GLY A 28 -38.74 33.32 -14.45
C GLY A 28 -38.06 32.48 -13.38
N GLN A 29 -38.84 31.74 -12.59
CA GLN A 29 -38.32 30.66 -11.76
C GLN A 29 -37.69 29.61 -12.67
N SER A 30 -36.39 29.38 -12.52
CA SER A 30 -35.69 28.20 -13.02
C SER A 30 -34.59 27.91 -12.03
N ASP A 31 -34.95 27.13 -11.00
CA ASP A 31 -34.00 26.39 -10.19
C ASP A 31 -33.05 25.65 -11.12
N THR A 32 -31.81 26.12 -11.21
CA THR A 32 -30.72 25.36 -11.81
C THR A 32 -29.84 24.92 -10.65
N PRO A 33 -29.98 23.67 -10.16
CA PRO A 33 -28.94 23.09 -9.34
C PRO A 33 -27.67 23.06 -10.20
N ALA A 34 -26.60 23.66 -9.69
CA ALA A 34 -25.26 23.43 -10.22
C ALA A 34 -25.08 21.93 -10.45
N PRO A 35 -24.51 21.51 -11.59
CA PRO A 35 -24.26 20.10 -11.82
C PRO A 35 -23.35 19.63 -10.69
N ALA A 36 -23.90 18.77 -9.82
CA ALA A 36 -23.11 17.95 -8.94
C ALA A 36 -22.06 17.31 -9.84
N ALA A 37 -20.79 17.67 -9.60
CA ALA A 37 -19.67 16.96 -10.16
C ALA A 37 -19.98 15.49 -9.90
N ALA A 38 -20.25 14.76 -10.99
CA ALA A 38 -20.56 13.35 -10.92
C ALA A 38 -19.48 12.74 -10.04
N MET A 39 -19.88 12.23 -8.87
CA MET A 39 -19.09 11.26 -8.15
C MET A 39 -18.80 10.22 -9.21
N GLN A 40 -17.55 10.20 -9.67
CA GLN A 40 -17.08 9.20 -10.59
C GLN A 40 -17.41 7.89 -9.91
N SER A 41 -18.44 7.22 -10.44
CA SER A 41 -18.87 5.91 -10.03
C SER A 41 -17.59 5.09 -10.02
N SER A 42 -17.13 4.74 -8.83
CA SER A 42 -16.01 3.83 -8.67
C SER A 42 -16.46 2.56 -9.38
N ALA A 43 -15.94 2.36 -10.60
CA ALA A 43 -16.18 1.15 -11.35
C ALA A 43 -15.96 -0.01 -10.38
N PRO A 44 -16.83 -1.04 -10.39
CA PRO A 44 -16.59 -2.21 -9.54
C PRO A 44 -15.15 -2.63 -9.75
N ALA A 45 -14.39 -2.72 -8.66
CA ALA A 45 -12.97 -3.07 -8.74
C ALA A 45 -12.89 -4.33 -9.59
N ALA A 46 -12.30 -4.20 -10.78
CA ALA A 46 -12.19 -5.30 -11.70
C ALA A 46 -11.47 -6.41 -10.93
N ALA A 47 -11.93 -7.66 -11.08
CA ALA A 47 -11.20 -8.78 -10.49
C ALA A 47 -9.72 -8.63 -10.88
N MET A 48 -8.82 -8.70 -9.90
CA MET A 48 -7.39 -8.50 -10.13
C MET A 48 -6.68 -9.86 -10.16
N ARG A 49 -5.56 -9.91 -10.88
CA ARG A 49 -4.58 -10.99 -10.86
C ARG A 49 -3.20 -10.45 -10.54
N ILE A 50 -2.39 -11.30 -9.94
CA ILE A 50 -0.98 -11.08 -9.62
C ILE A 50 -0.13 -11.74 -10.71
N GLU A 51 0.76 -10.97 -11.30
CA GLU A 51 1.77 -11.42 -12.25
C GLU A 51 3.15 -10.98 -11.78
N LYS A 52 4.17 -11.85 -11.91
CA LYS A 52 5.54 -11.41 -11.70
C LYS A 52 6.06 -10.65 -12.94
N PRO A 53 6.67 -9.47 -12.79
CA PRO A 53 7.35 -8.83 -13.90
C PRO A 53 8.66 -9.57 -14.22
N ALA A 54 9.09 -9.54 -15.49
CA ALA A 54 10.38 -10.12 -15.89
C ALA A 54 11.57 -9.38 -15.22
N LYS A 55 11.43 -8.07 -15.03
CA LYS A 55 12.32 -7.23 -14.23
C LYS A 55 11.50 -6.34 -13.33
N LEU A 56 11.85 -6.29 -12.06
CA LEU A 56 11.20 -5.41 -11.09
C LEU A 56 11.88 -4.04 -11.10
N LEU A 57 11.10 -2.96 -11.08
CA LEU A 57 11.59 -1.57 -11.13
C LEU A 57 12.56 -1.33 -12.31
N GLY A 58 12.38 -2.05 -13.42
CA GLY A 58 13.19 -1.96 -14.64
C GLY A 58 14.59 -2.58 -14.56
N THR A 59 15.23 -2.61 -13.40
CA THR A 59 16.64 -3.03 -13.26
C THR A 59 16.87 -4.29 -12.45
N TRP A 60 15.91 -4.71 -11.61
CA TRP A 60 16.10 -5.87 -10.75
C TRP A 60 15.70 -7.15 -11.48
N THR A 61 16.61 -8.10 -11.59
CA THR A 61 16.37 -9.39 -12.22
C THR A 61 15.84 -10.40 -11.21
N GLU A 62 14.98 -11.31 -11.65
CA GLU A 62 14.55 -12.41 -10.80
C GLU A 62 15.76 -13.25 -10.37
N SER A 63 15.83 -13.57 -9.08
CA SER A 63 16.89 -14.37 -8.49
C SER A 63 16.80 -15.82 -9.00
N VAL A 64 17.96 -16.42 -9.28
CA VAL A 64 18.08 -17.85 -9.58
C VAL A 64 18.20 -18.69 -8.32
N ASP A 65 18.40 -18.05 -7.16
CA ASP A 65 18.53 -18.75 -5.89
C ASP A 65 17.21 -19.39 -5.43
N ARG A 66 17.20 -20.71 -5.31
CA ARG A 66 15.99 -21.45 -4.91
C ARG A 66 15.64 -21.29 -3.44
N VAL A 67 16.62 -21.03 -2.57
CA VAL A 67 16.39 -20.90 -1.14
C VAL A 67 15.67 -19.58 -0.86
N ILE A 68 16.17 -18.48 -1.42
CA ILE A 68 15.59 -17.15 -1.29
C ILE A 68 14.19 -17.12 -1.91
N ARG A 69 14.02 -17.69 -3.12
CA ARG A 69 12.70 -17.81 -3.74
C ARG A 69 11.75 -18.69 -2.92
N GLY A 70 12.24 -19.80 -2.38
CA GLY A 70 11.46 -20.70 -1.53
C GLY A 70 10.87 -20.01 -0.31
N GLN A 71 11.55 -19.03 0.27
CA GLN A 71 11.01 -18.21 1.38
C GLN A 71 9.81 -17.36 0.93
N ALA A 72 9.90 -16.74 -0.24
CA ALA A 72 8.79 -15.97 -0.82
C ALA A 72 7.61 -16.89 -1.21
N GLU A 73 7.89 -18.08 -1.73
CA GLU A 73 6.89 -19.10 -2.05
C GLU A 73 6.20 -19.64 -0.78
N GLN A 74 6.94 -19.90 0.29
CA GLN A 74 6.34 -20.34 1.56
C GLN A 74 5.37 -19.29 2.11
N THR A 75 5.77 -18.02 2.07
CA THR A 75 4.95 -16.90 2.52
C THR A 75 3.70 -16.75 1.67
N MET A 76 3.83 -16.79 0.34
CA MET A 76 2.69 -16.83 -0.58
C MET A 76 1.74 -18.00 -0.25
N GLY A 77 2.29 -19.17 0.13
CA GLY A 77 1.50 -20.33 0.56
C GLY A 77 0.67 -20.08 1.80
N ASN A 78 1.16 -19.25 2.73
CA ASN A 78 0.40 -18.82 3.89
C ASN A 78 -0.70 -17.82 3.53
N PHE A 79 -0.45 -16.91 2.58
CA PHE A 79 -1.48 -15.98 2.12
C PHE A 79 -2.66 -16.66 1.44
N LYS A 80 -2.42 -17.76 0.71
CA LYS A 80 -3.51 -18.57 0.13
C LYS A 80 -4.53 -19.04 1.17
N LYS A 81 -4.10 -19.25 2.43
CA LYS A 81 -4.96 -19.70 3.54
C LYS A 81 -5.80 -18.56 4.14
N LEU A 82 -5.52 -17.31 3.77
CA LEU A 82 -6.24 -16.12 4.25
C LEU A 82 -7.40 -15.74 3.31
N LEU A 83 -7.47 -16.35 2.13
CA LEU A 83 -8.52 -16.10 1.16
C LEU A 83 -9.82 -16.82 1.56
N ALA A 84 -10.96 -16.20 1.28
CA ALA A 84 -12.27 -16.79 1.52
C ALA A 84 -12.57 -17.99 0.59
N ALA A 85 -11.92 -18.01 -0.57
CA ALA A 85 -11.97 -19.07 -1.57
C ALA A 85 -10.55 -19.37 -2.08
N GLY A 86 -10.41 -20.33 -3.00
CA GLY A 86 -9.11 -20.62 -3.62
C GLY A 86 -8.50 -19.40 -4.33
N PRO A 87 -7.16 -19.31 -4.44
CA PRO A 87 -6.51 -18.23 -5.16
C PRO A 87 -6.82 -18.30 -6.66
N THR A 88 -7.03 -17.14 -7.29
CA THR A 88 -7.19 -17.02 -8.75
C THR A 88 -5.86 -16.84 -9.47
N SER A 89 -4.86 -16.31 -8.77
CA SER A 89 -3.46 -16.27 -9.20
C SER A 89 -2.54 -16.03 -8.00
N ALA A 90 -1.24 -16.28 -8.15
CA ALA A 90 -0.28 -16.11 -7.08
C ALA A 90 1.15 -15.99 -7.61
N THR A 91 2.00 -15.26 -6.88
CA THR A 91 3.44 -15.23 -7.12
C THR A 91 4.21 -15.26 -5.80
N GLY A 92 5.31 -16.02 -5.79
CA GLY A 92 6.31 -16.01 -4.75
C GLY A 92 7.67 -16.03 -5.43
N THR A 93 8.43 -14.95 -5.34
CA THR A 93 9.76 -14.87 -5.98
C THR A 93 10.64 -13.83 -5.30
N ALA A 94 11.89 -13.74 -5.74
CA ALA A 94 12.86 -12.78 -5.26
C ALA A 94 13.55 -12.07 -6.42
N TYR A 95 13.97 -10.83 -6.19
CA TYR A 95 14.68 -10.01 -7.16
C TYR A 95 15.97 -9.46 -6.58
N VAL A 96 17.00 -9.40 -7.42
CA VAL A 96 18.35 -8.93 -7.10
C VAL A 96 18.83 -7.96 -8.18
N ARG A 97 19.80 -7.12 -7.86
CA ARG A 97 20.34 -6.14 -8.82
C ARG A 97 21.70 -6.55 -9.40
N ALA A 98 22.52 -7.21 -8.59
CA ALA A 98 23.82 -7.70 -8.99
C ALA A 98 23.72 -9.10 -9.60
N GLU A 99 24.75 -9.48 -10.36
CA GLU A 99 24.94 -10.84 -10.81
C GLU A 99 25.09 -11.77 -9.61
N GLU A 100 24.44 -12.93 -9.68
CA GLU A 100 24.49 -13.92 -8.60
C GLU A 100 25.58 -14.96 -8.85
N VAL A 101 26.47 -15.12 -7.88
CA VAL A 101 27.54 -16.11 -7.90
C VAL A 101 27.19 -17.25 -6.95
N TYR A 102 27.34 -18.49 -7.42
CA TYR A 102 27.08 -19.65 -6.57
C TYR A 102 28.15 -19.78 -5.48
N SER A 103 27.74 -19.67 -4.22
CA SER A 103 28.59 -19.96 -3.06
C SER A 103 28.45 -21.42 -2.66
N ARG A 104 29.53 -22.20 -2.84
CA ARG A 104 29.59 -23.61 -2.41
C ARG A 104 29.47 -23.77 -0.90
N GLU A 105 30.07 -22.85 -0.14
CA GLU A 105 30.06 -22.89 1.34
C GLU A 105 28.64 -22.73 1.89
N ARG A 106 27.87 -21.81 1.31
CA ARG A 106 26.49 -21.53 1.75
C ARG A 106 25.44 -22.34 1.00
N GLY A 107 25.84 -23.05 -0.06
CA GLY A 107 24.93 -23.82 -0.91
C GLY A 107 23.89 -22.96 -1.63
N LEU A 108 24.19 -21.67 -1.87
CA LEU A 108 23.23 -20.70 -2.39
C LEU A 108 23.92 -19.69 -3.33
N HIS A 109 23.16 -19.17 -4.29
CA HIS A 109 23.53 -18.07 -5.18
C HIS A 109 23.42 -16.75 -4.43
N ILE A 110 24.54 -16.03 -4.31
CA ILE A 110 24.63 -14.77 -3.59
C ILE A 110 24.85 -13.65 -4.62
N PRO A 111 24.11 -12.54 -4.57
CA PRO A 111 24.47 -11.34 -5.32
C PRO A 111 25.93 -10.96 -5.04
N SER A 112 26.69 -10.46 -6.01
CA SER A 112 28.11 -10.10 -5.79
C SER A 112 28.27 -8.78 -5.02
N ASP A 113 28.21 -7.66 -5.72
CA ASP A 113 28.59 -6.33 -5.20
C ASP A 113 27.41 -5.59 -4.54
N ASP A 114 26.20 -6.13 -4.68
CA ASP A 114 24.97 -5.58 -4.10
C ASP A 114 24.14 -6.69 -3.45
N GLN A 115 24.26 -6.81 -2.12
CA GLN A 115 23.62 -7.86 -1.31
C GLN A 115 22.12 -7.64 -1.08
N ARG A 116 21.52 -6.61 -1.70
CA ARG A 116 20.11 -6.30 -1.52
C ARG A 116 19.24 -7.29 -2.27
N VAL A 117 18.15 -7.69 -1.61
CA VAL A 117 17.17 -8.62 -2.16
C VAL A 117 15.77 -8.08 -1.90
N ILE A 118 14.90 -8.16 -2.89
CA ILE A 118 13.47 -7.87 -2.74
C ILE A 118 12.70 -9.18 -2.89
N LEU A 119 12.08 -9.66 -1.81
CA LEU A 119 11.19 -10.81 -1.85
C LEU A 119 9.75 -10.32 -2.05
N ILE A 120 9.03 -10.99 -2.94
CA ILE A 120 7.63 -10.70 -3.23
C ILE A 120 6.80 -11.95 -3.02
N SER A 121 5.80 -11.83 -2.18
CA SER A 121 4.78 -12.86 -1.94
C SER A 121 3.42 -12.23 -2.12
N ALA A 122 2.66 -12.66 -3.11
CA ALA A 122 1.34 -12.09 -3.36
C ALA A 122 0.37 -13.12 -3.94
N VAL A 123 -0.91 -12.94 -3.65
CA VAL A 123 -2.01 -13.77 -4.12
C VAL A 123 -3.18 -12.89 -4.53
N SER A 124 -3.94 -13.34 -5.52
CA SER A 124 -5.26 -12.78 -5.80
C SER A 124 -6.36 -13.78 -5.43
N GLY A 125 -7.48 -13.27 -4.96
CA GLY A 125 -8.66 -14.02 -4.56
C GLY A 125 -9.59 -13.16 -3.71
N THR A 126 -10.69 -13.72 -3.26
CA THR A 126 -11.66 -12.97 -2.45
C THR A 126 -11.15 -12.77 -1.03
N ILE A 127 -11.10 -11.50 -0.60
CA ILE A 127 -10.73 -11.11 0.76
C ILE A 127 -11.90 -10.34 1.37
N THR A 128 -12.44 -10.89 2.47
CA THR A 128 -13.67 -10.36 3.09
C THR A 128 -13.41 -9.11 3.91
N ASP A 129 -12.27 -9.07 4.63
CA ASP A 129 -11.88 -7.97 5.49
C ASP A 129 -10.40 -7.65 5.28
N PRO A 130 -10.07 -6.67 4.43
CA PRO A 130 -8.69 -6.30 4.14
C PRO A 130 -7.92 -5.80 5.37
N THR A 131 -8.58 -5.08 6.28
CA THR A 131 -7.96 -4.54 7.49
C THR A 131 -7.60 -5.66 8.46
N ALA A 132 -8.55 -6.54 8.79
CA ALA A 132 -8.28 -7.68 9.67
C ALA A 132 -7.24 -8.64 9.07
N THR A 133 -7.20 -8.77 7.74
CA THR A 133 -6.19 -9.55 7.03
C THR A 133 -4.80 -8.95 7.19
N LEU A 134 -4.65 -7.63 7.00
CA LEU A 134 -3.40 -6.91 7.20
C LEU A 134 -2.89 -7.07 8.65
N ASP A 135 -3.77 -6.88 9.64
CA ASP A 135 -3.46 -7.01 11.06
C ASP A 135 -2.97 -8.43 11.39
N LYS A 136 -3.64 -9.45 10.85
CA LYS A 136 -3.26 -10.85 11.05
C LYS A 136 -1.89 -11.17 10.46
N ILE A 137 -1.53 -10.57 9.32
CA ILE A 137 -0.20 -10.77 8.72
C ILE A 137 0.88 -10.17 9.63
N PHE A 138 0.71 -8.92 10.08
CA PHE A 138 1.69 -8.30 10.99
C PHE A 138 1.77 -9.00 12.35
N ALA A 139 0.65 -9.48 12.89
CA ALA A 139 0.64 -10.30 14.11
C ALA A 139 1.43 -11.61 13.94
N GLY A 140 1.50 -12.15 12.72
CA GLY A 140 2.33 -13.30 12.35
C GLY A 140 3.83 -12.98 12.18
N LEU A 141 4.22 -11.71 12.27
CA LEU A 141 5.59 -11.22 12.07
C LEU A 141 6.10 -10.53 13.35
N PRO A 142 6.30 -11.24 14.46
CA PRO A 142 6.58 -10.65 15.77
C PRO A 142 7.93 -9.91 15.87
N LYS A 143 8.80 -10.07 14.87
CA LYS A 143 10.09 -9.35 14.77
C LYS A 143 10.02 -8.07 13.96
N VAL A 144 8.85 -7.76 13.38
CA VAL A 144 8.59 -6.51 12.66
C VAL A 144 7.98 -5.52 13.65
N THR A 145 8.64 -4.39 13.83
CA THR A 145 8.26 -3.27 14.69
C THR A 145 7.97 -2.03 13.85
N ASP A 146 7.55 -0.95 14.51
CA ASP A 146 7.36 0.36 13.90
C ASP A 146 6.42 0.30 12.68
N VAL A 147 5.40 -0.56 12.79
CA VAL A 147 4.38 -0.75 11.78
C VAL A 147 3.53 0.50 11.71
N GLY A 148 3.56 1.17 10.57
CA GLY A 148 2.77 2.34 10.28
C GLY A 148 2.00 2.18 8.97
N SER A 149 0.84 2.84 8.89
CA SER A 149 0.08 2.87 7.65
C SER A 149 0.84 3.62 6.55
N VAL A 150 0.73 3.14 5.32
CA VAL A 150 1.28 3.79 4.12
C VAL A 150 0.19 3.90 3.06
N VAL A 151 0.42 4.75 2.05
CA VAL A 151 -0.51 4.87 0.92
C VAL A 151 -0.60 3.52 0.19
N PRO A 152 -1.79 2.91 0.07
CA PRO A 152 -1.93 1.59 -0.53
C PRO A 152 -1.67 1.60 -2.04
N GLY A 153 -1.87 2.73 -2.71
CA GLY A 153 -1.72 2.89 -4.15
C GLY A 153 -3.07 2.98 -4.89
N PRO A 154 -3.06 3.04 -6.23
CA PRO A 154 -4.23 3.39 -7.04
C PRO A 154 -5.43 2.42 -6.91
N LEU A 155 -5.20 1.18 -6.51
CA LEU A 155 -6.27 0.18 -6.34
C LEU A 155 -6.95 0.25 -4.97
N GLY A 156 -6.50 1.14 -4.09
CA GLY A 156 -7.05 1.28 -2.75
C GLY A 156 -6.75 0.07 -1.85
N GLY A 157 -7.66 -0.17 -0.90
CA GLY A 157 -7.44 -1.10 0.20
C GLY A 157 -6.67 -0.46 1.36
N VAL A 158 -5.92 -1.29 2.08
CA VAL A 158 -5.08 -0.89 3.20
C VAL A 158 -3.64 -1.36 2.98
N ALA A 159 -2.68 -0.60 3.50
CA ALA A 159 -1.29 -0.99 3.50
C ALA A 159 -0.58 -0.48 4.74
N GLY A 160 0.47 -1.22 5.12
CA GLY A 160 1.36 -0.85 6.21
C GLY A 160 2.78 -1.30 5.94
N CYS A 161 3.75 -0.62 6.54
CA CYS A 161 5.15 -1.01 6.51
C CYS A 161 5.75 -0.97 7.91
N GLY A 162 6.63 -1.93 8.20
CA GLY A 162 7.41 -1.99 9.43
C GLY A 162 8.86 -2.42 9.16
N THR A 163 9.68 -2.33 10.19
CA THR A 163 11.11 -2.68 10.15
C THR A 163 11.38 -3.88 11.06
N GLY A 164 12.34 -4.72 10.74
CA GLY A 164 12.67 -5.87 11.58
C GLY A 164 14.01 -6.48 11.25
N GLN A 165 14.19 -7.73 11.68
CA GLN A 165 15.38 -8.52 11.36
C GLN A 165 15.00 -9.95 10.93
N ALA A 166 15.66 -10.42 9.88
CA ALA A 166 15.64 -11.83 9.45
C ALA A 166 16.91 -12.55 9.91
N GLY A 167 16.77 -13.83 10.27
CA GLY A 167 17.91 -14.68 10.67
C GLY A 167 18.80 -14.03 11.74
N THR A 168 20.11 -14.25 11.64
CA THR A 168 21.14 -13.63 12.49
C THR A 168 21.45 -12.20 12.04
N GLY A 169 20.54 -11.26 12.35
CA GLY A 169 20.81 -9.82 12.27
C GLY A 169 20.69 -9.16 10.90
N ILE A 170 20.10 -9.82 9.89
CA ILE A 170 19.89 -9.21 8.56
C ILE A 170 18.76 -8.18 8.68
N PRO A 171 19.00 -6.87 8.43
CA PRO A 171 17.95 -5.87 8.50
C PRO A 171 16.93 -6.11 7.39
N VAL A 172 15.65 -6.00 7.76
CA VAL A 172 14.55 -6.08 6.80
C VAL A 172 13.56 -4.93 6.97
N ASP A 173 13.04 -4.44 5.85
CA ASP A 173 11.82 -3.65 5.79
C ASP A 173 10.73 -4.52 5.17
N VAL A 174 9.54 -4.49 5.75
CA VAL A 174 8.40 -5.30 5.31
C VAL A 174 7.22 -4.37 5.05
N CYS A 175 6.72 -4.38 3.82
CA CYS A 175 5.51 -3.67 3.44
C CYS A 175 4.45 -4.67 2.97
N VAL A 176 3.23 -4.52 3.48
CA VAL A 176 2.11 -5.41 3.21
C VAL A 176 0.94 -4.59 2.69
N TRP A 177 0.22 -5.10 1.71
CA TRP A 177 -1.09 -4.57 1.32
C TRP A 177 -2.17 -5.64 1.38
N SER A 178 -3.40 -5.17 1.55
CA SER A 178 -4.60 -5.96 1.34
C SER A 178 -5.70 -5.08 0.75
N ASP A 179 -6.36 -5.59 -0.27
CA ASP A 179 -7.63 -5.06 -0.79
C ASP A 179 -8.66 -6.20 -0.88
N GLN A 180 -9.79 -6.01 -1.56
CA GLN A 180 -10.84 -7.03 -1.68
C GLN A 180 -10.48 -8.20 -2.62
N HIS A 181 -9.42 -8.04 -3.41
CA HIS A 181 -8.99 -8.92 -4.49
C HIS A 181 -7.55 -9.41 -4.36
N THR A 182 -6.68 -8.70 -3.64
CA THR A 182 -5.27 -9.07 -3.49
C THR A 182 -4.74 -8.88 -2.09
N ILE A 183 -3.81 -9.77 -1.71
CA ILE A 183 -2.93 -9.62 -0.56
C ILE A 183 -1.52 -9.76 -1.09
N GLY A 184 -0.61 -8.93 -0.62
CA GLY A 184 0.79 -9.22 -0.82
C GLY A 184 1.73 -8.55 0.17
N MET A 185 2.97 -8.98 0.10
CA MET A 185 4.06 -8.52 0.92
C MET A 185 5.32 -8.37 0.10
N VAL A 186 5.99 -7.24 0.30
CA VAL A 186 7.33 -6.95 -0.20
C VAL A 186 8.26 -6.92 1.00
N THR A 187 9.28 -7.77 0.99
CA THR A 187 10.34 -7.77 2.00
C THR A 187 11.63 -7.30 1.36
N PHE A 188 12.20 -6.22 1.88
CA PHE A 188 13.46 -5.65 1.44
C PHE A 188 14.55 -6.10 2.41
N MET A 189 15.54 -6.86 1.94
CA MET A 189 16.64 -7.38 2.75
C MET A 189 17.93 -6.63 2.45
N ASN A 190 18.72 -6.33 3.48
CA ASN A 190 20.02 -5.63 3.38
C ASN A 190 19.95 -4.21 2.80
N PHE A 191 18.77 -3.57 2.81
CA PHE A 191 18.66 -2.16 2.46
C PHE A 191 19.20 -1.31 3.61
N ALA A 192 19.94 -0.26 3.29
CA ALA A 192 20.34 0.72 4.28
C ALA A 192 19.13 1.54 4.72
N LYS A 193 19.16 2.09 5.94
CA LYS A 193 18.09 2.99 6.42
C LYS A 193 17.86 4.20 5.51
N THR A 194 18.88 4.60 4.75
CA THR A 194 18.83 5.70 3.78
C THR A 194 18.18 5.33 2.44
N ASP A 195 17.96 4.05 2.16
CA ASP A 195 17.42 3.59 0.86
C ASP A 195 15.89 3.77 0.74
N ASP A 196 15.21 4.13 1.84
CA ASP A 196 13.75 4.31 1.96
C ASP A 196 12.89 3.36 1.11
N PRO A 197 12.87 2.04 1.43
CA PRO A 197 12.12 1.06 0.64
C PRO A 197 10.60 1.33 0.58
N ARG A 198 10.06 2.09 1.54
CA ARG A 198 8.65 2.47 1.60
C ARG A 198 8.26 3.35 0.41
N SER A 199 9.18 4.17 -0.10
CA SER A 199 8.94 5.08 -1.23
C SER A 199 8.62 4.35 -2.54
N VAL A 200 9.18 3.16 -2.76
CA VAL A 200 9.00 2.37 -4.00
C VAL A 200 7.94 1.28 -3.87
N PHE A 201 7.40 1.04 -2.67
CA PHE A 201 6.42 -0.01 -2.42
C PHE A 201 5.18 0.09 -3.33
N GLY A 202 4.59 1.28 -3.46
CA GLY A 202 3.41 1.49 -4.30
C GLY A 202 3.68 1.20 -5.77
N GLN A 203 4.90 1.49 -6.26
CA GLN A 203 5.32 1.15 -7.61
C GLN A 203 5.48 -0.37 -7.80
N ILE A 204 6.10 -1.06 -6.84
CA ILE A 204 6.24 -2.53 -6.88
C ILE A 204 4.86 -3.19 -6.95
N ARG A 205 3.91 -2.77 -6.10
CA ARG A 205 2.52 -3.28 -6.14
C ARG A 205 1.89 -3.08 -7.53
N ALA A 206 2.00 -1.87 -8.08
CA ALA A 206 1.46 -1.56 -9.41
C ALA A 206 2.10 -2.40 -10.54
N GLU A 207 3.38 -2.77 -10.41
CA GLU A 207 4.04 -3.66 -11.36
C GLU A 207 3.53 -5.10 -11.29
N LEU A 208 2.99 -5.55 -10.16
CA LEU A 208 2.47 -6.91 -9.96
C LEU A 208 1.01 -7.09 -10.38
N GLU A 209 0.19 -6.07 -10.18
CA GLU A 209 -1.26 -6.16 -10.33
C GLU A 209 -1.70 -5.94 -11.78
N ARG A 210 -2.56 -6.83 -12.28
CA ARG A 210 -3.19 -6.72 -13.60
C ARG A 210 -4.69 -6.98 -13.50
N PRO A 211 -5.51 -6.33 -14.34
CA PRO A 211 -6.91 -6.75 -14.48
C PRO A 211 -6.99 -8.24 -14.85
N ALA A 212 -7.95 -8.94 -14.26
CA ALA A 212 -8.32 -10.30 -14.68
C ALA A 212 -8.80 -10.24 -16.13
N ARG A 213 -8.47 -11.29 -16.88
CA ARG A 213 -8.89 -11.47 -18.28
C ARG A 213 -10.01 -12.48 -18.37
#